data_AF-A0A3M1P724-F1
#
_entry.id   AF-A0A3M1P724-F1
#
_cell.length_a   1.000
_cell.length_b   1.000
_cell.length_c   1.000
_cell.angle_alpha   90.00
_cell.angle_beta   90.00
_cell.angle_gamma   90.00
#
_symmetry.space_group_name_H-M   'P 1'
#
loop_
_entity.id
_entity.type
_entity.pdbx_description
1 polymer ?
#
loop_
_entity_poly.entity_id
_entity_poly.type
_entity_poly.pdbx_seq_one_letter_code
_entity_poly.pdbx_strand_id
1 'polypeptide(L)'
;MTPYIVSECSVRSFRFYMNGCLYEGIRYGNKLYRLVKTFGRQEEDSLYTYCCQFMSNASPEHSAAIVTTSRQQYRIWTELRTELPSDVASAVQYA
;
A
#
# COMPACT_ATOMS: atom_id res chain seq x y z
N MET A 1 13.25 -3.21 -8.21
CA MET A 1 12.31 -2.14 -8.62
C MET A 1 12.25 -1.11 -7.50
N THR A 2 11.83 0.12 -7.79
CA THR A 2 11.62 1.19 -6.79
C THR A 2 10.12 1.48 -6.67
N PRO A 3 9.59 1.75 -5.47
CA PRO A 3 8.16 2.01 -5.31
C PRO A 3 7.80 3.34 -5.95
N TYR A 4 6.61 3.44 -6.55
CA TYR A 4 6.09 4.73 -6.99
C TYR A 4 5.70 5.55 -5.77
N ILE A 5 6.38 6.68 -5.55
CA ILE A 5 6.06 7.62 -4.48
C ILE A 5 5.21 8.75 -5.06
N VAL A 6 4.04 8.97 -4.50
CA VAL A 6 3.10 10.00 -4.95
C VAL A 6 2.57 10.82 -3.78
N SER A 7 2.14 12.05 -4.04
CA SER A 7 1.48 12.84 -2.99
C SER A 7 0.13 12.23 -2.64
N GLU A 8 -0.17 12.14 -1.34
CA GLU A 8 -1.48 11.68 -0.85
C GLU A 8 -2.63 12.58 -1.37
N CYS A 9 -2.36 13.86 -1.63
CA CYS A 9 -3.33 14.79 -2.22
C CYS A 9 -3.65 14.49 -3.69
N SER A 10 -2.81 13.71 -4.38
CA SER A 10 -2.98 13.37 -5.79
C SER A 10 -3.80 12.10 -6.01
N VAL A 11 -4.16 11.39 -4.94
CA VAL A 11 -4.98 10.18 -5.00
C VAL A 11 -6.32 10.42 -4.30
N ARG A 12 -7.36 9.76 -4.80
CA ARG A 12 -8.66 9.70 -4.10
C ARG A 12 -8.79 8.35 -3.44
N SER A 13 -9.00 8.34 -2.13
CA SER A 13 -9.32 7.12 -1.41
C SER A 13 -10.82 6.79 -1.49
N PHE A 14 -11.11 5.50 -1.40
CA PHE A 14 -12.45 4.94 -1.30
C PHE A 14 -12.42 3.79 -0.30
N ARG A 15 -13.61 3.36 0.16
CA ARG A 15 -13.74 2.18 1.02
C ARG A 15 -14.45 1.07 0.27
N PHE A 16 -14.08 -0.17 0.53
CA PHE A 16 -14.68 -1.34 -0.11
C PHE A 16 -14.65 -2.56 0.82
N TYR A 17 -15.58 -3.49 0.62
CA TYR A 17 -15.62 -4.75 1.36
C TYR A 17 -14.89 -5.85 0.58
N MET A 18 -14.09 -6.64 1.30
CA MET A 18 -13.45 -7.84 0.75
C MET A 18 -13.27 -8.86 1.88
N ASN A 19 -13.55 -10.13 1.63
CA ASN A 19 -13.41 -11.20 2.63
C ASN A 19 -14.06 -10.89 4.00
N GLY A 20 -15.19 -10.16 4.01
CA GLY A 20 -15.89 -9.77 5.24
C GLY A 20 -15.30 -8.59 6.00
N CYS A 21 -14.19 -7.99 5.53
CA CYS A 21 -13.57 -6.83 6.15
C CYS A 21 -13.74 -5.57 5.28
N LEU A 22 -13.80 -4.41 5.93
CA LEU A 22 -13.81 -3.10 5.28
C LEU A 22 -12.37 -2.63 5.11
N TYR A 23 -11.99 -2.27 3.88
CA TYR A 23 -10.66 -1.79 3.53
C TYR A 23 -10.73 -0.38 2.96
N GLU A 24 -9.64 0.36 3.12
CA GLU A 24 -9.39 1.59 2.35
C GLU A 24 -8.61 1.24 1.07
N GLY A 25 -8.95 1.90 -0.03
CA GLY A 25 -8.29 1.73 -1.30
C GLY A 25 -8.10 3.04 -2.05
N ILE A 26 -7.21 3.04 -3.04
CA ILE A 26 -6.98 4.16 -3.94
C ILE A 26 -7.02 3.69 -5.39
N ARG A 27 -7.34 4.62 -6.29
CA ARG A 27 -7.13 4.45 -7.71
C ARG A 27 -5.88 5.22 -8.12
N TYR A 28 -4.95 4.54 -8.79
CA TYR A 28 -3.81 5.17 -9.42
C TYR A 28 -3.64 4.64 -10.84
N GLY A 29 -3.61 5.54 -11.83
CA GLY A 29 -3.72 5.17 -13.24
C GLY A 29 -5.03 4.41 -13.51
N ASN A 30 -4.90 3.20 -14.07
CA ASN A 30 -6.02 2.29 -14.37
C ASN A 30 -6.15 1.12 -13.38
N LYS A 31 -5.48 1.22 -12.21
CA LYS A 31 -5.43 0.16 -11.21
C LYS A 31 -6.01 0.60 -9.88
N LEU A 32 -6.45 -0.40 -9.12
CA LEU A 32 -6.99 -0.25 -7.77
C LEU A 32 -6.04 -0.90 -6.78
N TYR A 33 -5.79 -0.18 -5.70
CA TYR A 33 -4.90 -0.61 -4.64
C TYR A 33 -5.65 -0.59 -3.31
N ARG A 34 -5.27 -1.49 -2.39
CA ARG A 34 -5.70 -1.49 -0.98
C ARG A 34 -4.61 -0.95 -0.10
N LEU A 35 -5.01 -0.27 0.97
CA LEU A 35 -4.10 0.12 2.05
C LEU A 35 -3.58 -1.13 2.73
N VAL A 36 -2.27 -1.18 2.91
CA VAL A 36 -1.59 -2.27 3.60
C VAL A 36 -1.11 -1.81 4.97
N LYS A 37 -0.43 -0.66 5.00
CA LYS A 37 0.18 -0.15 6.23
C LYS A 37 0.37 1.36 6.16
N THR A 38 0.23 1.99 7.31
CA THR A 38 0.54 3.41 7.53
C THR A 38 1.76 3.48 8.44
N PHE A 39 2.68 4.39 8.12
CA PHE A 39 3.90 4.67 8.86
C PHE A 39 3.91 6.15 9.23
N GLY A 40 4.37 6.47 10.43
CA GLY A 40 4.68 7.83 10.81
C GLY A 40 5.90 8.37 10.04
N ARG A 41 6.04 9.69 10.00
CA ARG A 41 7.18 10.36 9.33
C ARG A 41 8.55 9.96 9.90
N GLN A 42 8.60 9.52 11.15
CA GLN A 42 9.83 9.07 11.83
C GLN A 42 10.21 7.62 11.49
N GLU A 43 9.34 6.87 10.81
CA GLU A 43 9.53 5.45 10.51
C GLU A 43 9.98 5.22 9.05
N GLU A 44 10.75 6.17 8.48
CA GLU A 44 11.16 6.14 7.07
C GLU A 44 12.03 4.92 6.73
N ASP A 45 12.92 4.50 7.64
CA ASP A 45 13.75 3.30 7.47
C ASP A 45 12.90 2.01 7.48
N SER A 46 11.89 1.97 8.36
CA SER A 46 10.94 0.86 8.43
C SER A 46 10.07 0.79 7.18
N LEU A 47 9.61 1.96 6.68
CA LEU A 47 8.88 2.07 5.42
C LEU A 47 9.71 1.51 4.25
N TYR A 48 10.97 1.91 4.14
CA TYR A 48 11.85 1.45 3.07
C TYR A 48 12.05 -0.07 3.10
N THR A 49 12.35 -0.60 4.29
CA THR A 49 12.51 -2.06 4.50
C THR A 49 11.25 -2.82 4.10
N TYR A 50 10.08 -2.31 4.52
CA TYR A 50 8.80 -2.92 4.21
C TYR A 50 8.45 -2.83 2.72
N CYS A 51 8.76 -1.71 2.05
CA CYS A 51 8.60 -1.58 0.61
C CYS A 51 9.46 -2.59 -0.15
N CYS A 52 10.70 -2.82 0.28
CA CYS A 52 11.59 -3.80 -0.34
C CYS A 52 11.02 -5.23 -0.25
N GLN A 53 10.43 -5.61 0.89
CA GLN A 53 9.75 -6.91 1.06
C GLN A 53 8.52 -7.07 0.16
N PHE A 54 7.83 -5.97 -0.14
CA PHE A 54 6.69 -5.97 -1.05
C PHE A 54 7.10 -6.07 -2.52
N MET A 55 8.21 -5.44 -2.87
CA MET A 55 8.71 -5.43 -4.24
C MET A 55 9.38 -6.73 -4.66
N SER A 56 9.84 -7.57 -3.73
CA SER A 56 10.34 -8.91 -4.07
C SER A 56 9.27 -9.82 -4.67
N ASN A 57 7.99 -9.55 -4.42
CA ASN A 57 6.85 -10.28 -4.98
C ASN A 57 6.22 -9.57 -6.18
N ALA A 58 6.80 -8.46 -6.65
CA ALA A 58 6.25 -7.69 -7.77
C ALA A 58 6.58 -8.34 -9.11
N SER A 59 5.57 -8.45 -9.99
CA SER A 59 5.78 -8.83 -11.38
C SER A 59 6.41 -7.67 -12.16
N PRO A 60 7.31 -7.94 -13.14
CA PRO A 60 7.93 -6.90 -13.96
C PRO A 60 6.93 -6.07 -14.76
N GLU A 61 5.72 -6.58 -15.03
CA GLU A 61 4.71 -5.87 -15.81
C GLU A 61 3.95 -4.82 -14.98
N HIS A 62 3.95 -4.94 -13.65
CA HIS A 62 3.10 -4.11 -12.80
C HIS A 62 3.71 -3.88 -11.41
N SER A 63 3.82 -2.61 -11.00
CA SER A 63 4.22 -2.30 -9.63
C SER A 63 3.18 -2.79 -8.64
N ALA A 64 3.56 -3.83 -7.89
CA ALA A 64 2.74 -4.42 -6.84
C ALA A 64 2.47 -3.46 -5.67
N ALA A 65 3.22 -2.35 -5.57
CA ALA A 65 3.08 -1.37 -4.50
C ALA A 65 3.22 0.09 -4.95
N ILE A 66 2.48 0.97 -4.29
CA ILE A 66 2.56 2.43 -4.36
C ILE A 66 2.72 2.97 -2.94
N VAL A 67 3.53 4.01 -2.78
CA VAL A 67 3.66 4.75 -1.53
C VAL A 67 3.03 6.11 -1.72
N THR A 68 2.07 6.48 -0.88
CA THR A 68 1.62 7.87 -0.79
C THR A 68 2.30 8.54 0.39
N THR A 69 2.74 9.78 0.20
CA THR A 69 3.33 10.61 1.25
C THR A 69 2.47 11.85 1.51
N SER A 70 2.34 12.20 2.78
CA SER A 70 1.84 13.50 3.23
C SER A 70 2.80 14.09 4.27
N ARG A 71 2.44 15.26 4.82
CA ARG A 71 3.28 15.95 5.82
C ARG A 71 3.46 15.15 7.12
N GLN A 72 2.56 14.21 7.41
CA GLN A 72 2.52 13.52 8.70
C GLN A 72 2.86 12.02 8.60
N GLN A 73 2.61 11.40 7.45
CA GLN A 73 2.63 9.95 7.33
C GLN A 73 3.02 9.50 5.92
N TYR A 74 3.39 8.22 5.85
CA TYR A 74 3.52 7.44 4.64
C TYR A 74 2.50 6.32 4.66
N ARG A 75 1.92 5.98 3.51
CA ARG A 75 1.01 4.85 3.37
C ARG A 75 1.43 3.98 2.22
N ILE A 76 1.46 2.67 2.44
CA ILE A 76 1.76 1.67 1.42
C ILE A 76 0.46 1.06 0.93
N TRP A 77 0.32 1.03 -0.39
CA TRP A 77 -0.82 0.50 -1.09
C TRP A 77 -0.38 -0.65 -1.99
N THR A 78 -1.10 -1.76 -1.99
CA THR A 78 -0.84 -2.90 -2.90
C THR A 78 -2.00 -3.11 -3.85
N GLU A 79 -1.72 -3.58 -5.07
CA GLU A 79 -2.77 -3.85 -6.05
C GLU A 79 -3.74 -4.92 -5.50
N LEU A 80 -5.05 -4.73 -5.71
CA LEU A 80 -6.07 -5.65 -5.16
C LEU A 80 -5.90 -7.11 -5.61
N ARG A 81 -5.30 -7.32 -6.79
CA ARG A 81 -5.09 -8.63 -7.39
C ARG A 81 -3.81 -9.32 -6.91
N THR A 82 -2.98 -8.65 -6.12
CA THR A 82 -1.75 -9.22 -5.59
C THR A 82 -2.06 -10.03 -4.33
N GLU A 83 -1.65 -11.29 -4.32
CA GLU A 83 -1.66 -12.13 -3.13
C GLU A 83 -0.71 -11.51 -2.09
N LEU A 84 -1.26 -11.20 -0.92
CA LEU A 84 -0.45 -10.70 0.18
C LEU A 84 0.25 -11.87 0.86
N PRO A 85 1.51 -11.70 1.31
CA PRO A 85 2.10 -12.60 2.28
C PRO A 85 1.19 -12.70 3.51
N SER A 86 1.04 -13.91 4.05
CA SER A 86 0.21 -14.20 5.23
C SER A 86 0.48 -13.27 6.43
N ASP A 87 1.74 -12.84 6.57
CA ASP A 87 2.20 -11.99 7.68
C ASP A 87 1.65 -10.54 7.60
N VAL A 88 1.23 -10.12 6.40
CA VAL A 88 0.73 -8.77 6.16
C VAL A 88 -0.80 -8.71 6.21
N ALA A 89 -1.48 -9.81 5.87
CA ALA A 89 -2.93 -9.91 5.95
C ALA A 89 -3.47 -9.67 7.37
N SER A 90 -2.69 -10.05 8.40
CA SER A 90 -3.03 -9.92 9.82
C SER A 90 -2.96 -8.48 10.35
N ALA A 91 -2.14 -7.61 9.74
CA ALA A 91 -1.93 -6.24 10.21
C ALA A 91 -3.11 -5.30 9.91
N VAL A 92 -4.01 -5.70 9.00
CA VAL A 92 -5.16 -4.89 8.57
C VAL A 92 -6.40 -5.13 9.44
N GLN A 93 -6.34 -6.06 10.41
CA GLN A 93 -7.48 -6.44 11.24
C GLN A 93 -7.72 -5.53 12.46
N TYR A 94 -6.81 -4.60 12.80
CA TYR A 94 -6.89 -3.81 14.04
C TYR A 94 -6.47 -2.33 13.89
N ALA A 95 -7.00 -1.63 12.88
CA ALA A 95 -6.90 -0.17 12.80
C ALA A 95 -8.29 0.47 12.72
#